data_AF-A0A933MJM9-F1
#
_entry.id   AF-A0A933MJM9-F1
#
_cell.length_a   1.000
_cell.length_b   1.000
_cell.length_c   1.000
_cell.angle_alpha   90.00
_cell.angle_beta   90.00
_cell.angle_gamma   90.00
#
_symmetry.space_group_name_H-M   'P 1'
#
loop_
_entity.id
_entity.type
_entity.pdbx_description
1 polymer ?
#
loop_
_entity_poly.entity_id
_entity_poly.type
_entity_poly.pdbx_seq_one_letter_code
_entity_poly.pdbx_strand_id
1 'polypeptide(L)'
;MIYLLNCRSLIILSALLFVFIGCTEQKTNLESKQDSYIDLTRLLGADISTTIKNGIITIEYCPDNTCESFSMPRGNPKEKLIDFVYLYLYFISDYHVLDDFRKKIKLEQVTKIIQHNIQDINKQTLLKNAKDVMKTLVDKYQIKGKFVRYDEFKRNEVDIDIKSRLEKLKQ
;
A
#
# COMPACT_ATOMS: atom_id res chain seq x y z
N MET A 1 -23.04 15.66 20.50
CA MET A 1 -23.04 16.98 21.18
C MET A 1 -22.72 18.02 20.12
N ILE A 2 -23.70 18.86 19.80
CA ILE A 2 -23.71 19.77 18.65
C ILE A 2 -22.95 21.04 19.01
N TYR A 3 -22.01 21.48 18.17
CA TYR A 3 -21.45 22.83 18.26
C TYR A 3 -21.93 23.66 17.06
N LEU A 4 -22.75 24.66 17.36
CA LEU A 4 -23.24 25.69 16.45
C LEU A 4 -22.12 26.69 16.16
N LEU A 5 -21.80 26.92 14.88
CA LEU A 5 -20.96 28.05 14.46
C LEU A 5 -21.81 29.33 14.42
N ASN A 6 -21.46 30.29 15.27
CA ASN A 6 -21.92 31.67 15.17
C ASN A 6 -21.04 32.42 14.16
N CYS A 7 -21.64 32.82 13.04
CA CYS A 7 -21.06 33.77 12.10
C CYS A 7 -21.82 35.09 12.24
N ARG A 8 -21.18 36.13 12.81
CA ARG A 8 -21.70 37.50 12.76
C ARG A 8 -20.58 38.49 12.46
N SER A 9 -20.73 39.15 11.32
CA SER A 9 -19.96 40.27 10.81
C SER A 9 -19.86 41.43 11.81
N LEU A 10 -18.69 42.06 11.86
CA LEU A 10 -18.58 43.48 12.14
C LEU A 10 -17.49 44.09 11.25
N ILE A 11 -17.92 45.07 10.44
CA ILE A 11 -17.11 45.85 9.50
C ILE A 11 -16.50 47.02 10.27
N ILE A 12 -15.18 47.20 10.23
CA ILE A 12 -14.51 48.46 10.57
C ILE A 12 -13.39 48.73 9.55
N LEU A 13 -13.46 49.91 8.93
CA LEU A 13 -12.48 50.56 8.06
C LEU A 13 -11.08 50.64 8.71
N SER A 14 -10.02 50.37 7.94
CA SER A 14 -8.78 51.19 7.86
C SER A 14 -7.60 50.38 7.31
N ALA A 15 -6.93 50.95 6.30
CA ALA A 15 -5.54 50.74 5.88
C ALA A 15 -5.07 49.33 5.41
N LEU A 16 -4.85 49.25 4.09
CA LEU A 16 -3.71 48.61 3.42
C LEU A 16 -2.98 47.49 4.18
N LEU A 17 -3.38 46.26 3.90
CA LEU A 17 -2.46 45.14 3.63
C LEU A 17 -3.26 44.02 2.97
N PHE A 18 -2.92 43.73 1.71
CA PHE A 18 -3.37 42.54 1.00
C PHE A 18 -2.91 41.31 1.78
N VAL A 19 -3.73 40.81 2.71
CA VAL A 19 -3.63 39.45 3.19
C VAL A 19 -4.53 38.63 2.29
N PHE A 20 -3.96 38.13 1.19
CA PHE A 20 -4.51 36.97 0.51
C PHE A 20 -4.60 35.86 1.56
N ILE A 21 -5.78 35.67 2.15
CA ILE A 21 -6.12 34.44 2.86
C ILE A 21 -6.27 33.39 1.76
N GLY A 22 -5.13 32.83 1.34
CA GLY A 22 -5.09 31.62 0.57
C GLY A 22 -5.66 30.51 1.46
N CYS A 23 -6.91 30.15 1.24
CA CYS A 23 -7.40 28.82 1.61
C CYS A 23 -6.55 27.82 0.84
N THR A 24 -5.47 27.33 1.44
CA THR A 24 -4.75 26.16 0.92
C THR A 24 -5.69 24.97 1.03
N GLU A 25 -6.20 24.55 -0.11
CA GLU A 25 -6.98 23.33 -0.32
C GLU A 25 -6.16 22.13 0.21
N GLN A 26 -6.54 21.56 1.35
CA GLN A 26 -5.99 20.29 1.83
C GLN A 26 -6.53 19.16 0.96
N LYS A 27 -5.90 18.96 -0.20
CA LYS A 27 -6.22 17.91 -1.17
C LYS A 27 -4.96 17.07 -1.41
N THR A 28 -4.48 16.36 -0.40
CA THR A 28 -3.22 15.58 -0.55
C THR A 28 -3.23 14.19 0.07
N ASN A 29 -4.27 13.79 0.81
CA ASN A 29 -4.27 12.50 1.52
C ASN A 29 -5.27 11.46 0.98
N LEU A 30 -6.16 11.85 0.07
CA LEU A 30 -7.15 10.94 -0.52
C LEU A 30 -6.75 10.47 -1.93
N GLU A 31 -6.18 11.37 -2.74
CA GLU A 31 -5.64 11.01 -4.07
C GLU A 31 -4.56 9.93 -3.97
N SER A 32 -3.61 10.11 -3.05
CA SER A 32 -2.49 9.17 -2.91
C SER A 32 -2.88 7.76 -2.45
N LYS A 33 -4.04 7.59 -1.81
CA LYS A 33 -4.57 6.31 -1.33
C LYS A 33 -5.19 5.46 -2.44
N GLN A 34 -5.81 6.10 -3.43
CA GLN A 34 -6.48 5.42 -4.53
C GLN A 34 -5.49 5.08 -5.65
N ASP A 35 -4.40 5.86 -5.76
CA ASP A 35 -3.36 5.71 -6.78
C ASP A 35 -2.61 4.36 -6.71
N SER A 36 -2.24 3.87 -5.52
CA SER A 36 -1.38 2.67 -5.40
C SER A 36 -2.03 1.40 -5.96
N TYR A 37 -3.33 1.19 -5.73
CA TYR A 37 -4.07 0.05 -6.29
C TYR A 37 -4.31 0.20 -7.80
N ILE A 38 -4.63 1.42 -8.25
CA ILE A 38 -4.79 1.72 -9.68
C ILE A 38 -3.48 1.46 -10.41
N ASP A 39 -2.34 1.83 -9.82
CA ASP A 39 -1.02 1.55 -10.39
C ASP A 39 -0.71 0.05 -10.44
N LEU A 40 -1.00 -0.70 -9.38
CA LEU A 40 -0.81 -2.16 -9.39
C LEU A 40 -1.65 -2.85 -10.47
N THR A 41 -2.94 -2.55 -10.51
CA THR A 41 -3.85 -3.15 -11.51
C THR A 41 -3.51 -2.70 -12.93
N ARG A 42 -3.07 -1.46 -13.13
CA ARG A 42 -2.62 -0.95 -14.45
C ARG A 42 -1.32 -1.60 -14.92
N LEU A 43 -0.37 -1.84 -14.01
CA LEU A 43 0.96 -2.36 -14.35
C LEU A 43 1.01 -3.88 -14.45
N LEU A 44 0.29 -4.58 -13.59
CA LEU A 44 0.25 -6.05 -13.53
C LEU A 44 -0.95 -6.64 -14.29
N GLY A 45 -1.93 -5.81 -14.67
CA GLY A 45 -3.03 -6.21 -15.53
C GLY A 45 -3.89 -7.32 -14.93
N ALA A 46 -4.12 -8.36 -15.72
CA ALA A 46 -4.96 -9.50 -15.36
C ALA A 46 -4.32 -10.44 -14.32
N ASP A 47 -3.00 -10.33 -14.11
CA ASP A 47 -2.26 -11.23 -13.23
C ASP A 47 -2.50 -10.91 -11.76
N ILE A 48 -3.06 -9.74 -11.44
CA ILE A 48 -3.43 -9.37 -10.06
C ILE A 48 -4.94 -9.38 -9.90
N SER A 49 -5.42 -10.09 -8.86
CA SER A 49 -6.83 -10.16 -8.54
C SER A 49 -7.08 -9.86 -7.05
N THR A 50 -8.26 -9.34 -6.74
CA THR A 50 -8.71 -9.18 -5.35
C THR A 50 -10.01 -9.95 -5.16
N THR A 51 -10.09 -10.74 -4.10
CA THR A 51 -11.31 -11.45 -3.71
C THR A 51 -11.66 -11.16 -2.25
N ILE A 52 -12.95 -11.24 -1.93
CA ILE A 52 -13.45 -11.16 -0.57
C ILE A 52 -14.33 -12.37 -0.31
N LYS A 53 -13.90 -13.24 0.61
CA LYS A 53 -14.63 -14.47 0.95
C LYS A 53 -14.55 -14.73 2.45
N ASN A 54 -15.67 -15.10 3.06
CA ASN A 54 -15.74 -15.47 4.48
C ASN A 54 -15.12 -14.42 5.43
N GLY A 55 -15.31 -13.12 5.14
CA GLY A 55 -14.76 -12.05 5.96
C GLY A 55 -13.24 -11.85 5.83
N ILE A 56 -12.60 -12.46 4.84
CA ILE A 56 -11.19 -12.29 4.51
C ILE A 56 -11.08 -11.57 3.16
N ILE A 57 -10.21 -10.57 3.10
CA ILE A 57 -9.79 -9.93 1.84
C ILE A 57 -8.50 -10.63 1.42
N THR A 58 -8.42 -11.03 0.16
CA THR A 58 -7.25 -11.67 -0.43
C THR A 58 -6.86 -10.94 -1.72
N ILE A 59 -5.57 -10.70 -1.89
CA ILE A 59 -4.97 -10.25 -3.15
C ILE A 59 -4.05 -11.37 -3.64
N GLU A 60 -4.23 -11.82 -4.87
CA GLU A 60 -3.39 -12.83 -5.51
C GLU A 60 -2.69 -12.23 -6.72
N TYR A 61 -1.38 -12.46 -6.84
CA TYR A 61 -0.60 -12.20 -8.04
C TYR A 61 -0.19 -13.53 -8.67
N CYS A 62 -0.65 -13.77 -9.90
CA CYS A 62 -0.55 -15.03 -10.65
C CYS A 62 -0.05 -14.74 -12.09
N PRO A 63 1.26 -14.58 -12.31
CA PRO A 63 1.79 -14.37 -13.65
C PRO A 63 1.76 -15.62 -14.55
N ASP A 64 1.54 -16.78 -13.94
CA ASP A 64 1.39 -18.08 -14.61
C ASP A 64 0.43 -18.97 -13.80
N ASN A 65 0.67 -20.29 -13.75
CA ASN A 65 -0.11 -21.22 -12.94
C ASN A 65 0.30 -21.26 -11.46
N THR A 66 1.16 -20.34 -11.04
CA THR A 66 1.61 -20.17 -9.65
C THR A 66 1.31 -18.76 -9.18
N CYS A 67 0.98 -18.62 -7.89
CA CYS A 67 0.60 -17.34 -7.32
C CYS A 67 1.24 -17.09 -5.97
N GLU A 68 1.46 -15.81 -5.68
CA GLU A 68 1.62 -15.32 -4.32
C GLU A 68 0.30 -14.69 -3.86
N SER A 69 -0.27 -15.25 -2.80
CA SER A 69 -1.58 -14.92 -2.26
C SER A 69 -1.42 -14.31 -0.88
N PHE A 70 -1.94 -13.10 -0.68
CA PHE A 70 -1.86 -12.37 0.58
C PHE A 70 -3.24 -12.04 1.10
N SER A 71 -3.47 -12.30 2.37
CA SER A 71 -4.80 -12.18 2.96
C SER A 71 -4.78 -11.49 4.31
N MET A 72 -5.89 -10.83 4.65
CA MET A 72 -6.14 -10.24 5.96
C MET A 72 -7.63 -10.21 6.30
N PRO A 73 -8.01 -10.07 7.59
CA PRO A 73 -9.40 -9.84 7.98
C PRO A 73 -10.02 -8.61 7.28
N ARG A 74 -11.26 -8.73 6.79
CA ARG A 74 -11.98 -7.66 6.10
C ARG A 74 -12.24 -6.42 6.95
N GLY A 75 -12.21 -6.56 8.27
CA GLY A 75 -12.29 -5.41 9.20
C GLY A 75 -11.11 -4.45 9.08
N ASN A 76 -10.00 -4.86 8.45
CA ASN A 76 -8.83 -4.03 8.23
C ASN A 76 -8.95 -3.20 6.93
N PRO A 77 -8.26 -2.03 6.84
CA PRO A 77 -8.30 -1.19 5.65
C PRO A 77 -7.64 -1.89 4.45
N LYS A 78 -8.39 -2.08 3.36
CA LYS A 78 -7.93 -2.78 2.14
C LYS A 78 -6.61 -2.22 1.62
N GLU A 79 -6.44 -0.91 1.70
CA GLU A 79 -5.27 -0.17 1.22
C GLU A 79 -3.98 -0.66 1.88
N LYS A 80 -4.04 -1.17 3.11
CA LYS A 80 -2.87 -1.68 3.82
C LYS A 80 -2.41 -3.03 3.31
N LEU A 81 -3.33 -3.86 2.83
CA LEU A 81 -2.97 -5.06 2.09
C LEU A 81 -2.35 -4.70 0.74
N ILE A 82 -2.87 -3.69 0.06
CA ILE A 82 -2.35 -3.21 -1.23
C ILE A 82 -0.92 -2.67 -1.07
N ASP A 83 -0.69 -1.78 -0.10
CA ASP A 83 0.63 -1.25 0.23
C ASP A 83 1.63 -2.38 0.50
N PHE A 84 1.21 -3.39 1.28
CA PHE A 84 2.03 -4.56 1.56
C PHE A 84 2.36 -5.35 0.29
N VAL A 85 1.37 -5.68 -0.53
CA VAL A 85 1.55 -6.44 -1.77
C VAL A 85 2.47 -5.69 -2.73
N TYR A 86 2.29 -4.38 -2.85
CA TYR A 86 3.15 -3.54 -3.68
C TYR A 86 4.62 -3.69 -3.28
N LEU A 87 4.92 -3.48 -1.99
CA LEU A 87 6.28 -3.55 -1.48
C LEU A 87 6.85 -4.96 -1.58
N TYR A 88 6.03 -5.99 -1.33
CA TYR A 88 6.43 -7.38 -1.43
C TYR A 88 6.82 -7.72 -2.88
N LEU A 89 5.98 -7.41 -3.87
CA LEU A 89 6.28 -7.68 -5.28
C LEU A 89 7.52 -6.90 -5.76
N TYR A 90 7.68 -5.66 -5.28
CA TYR A 90 8.83 -4.84 -5.64
C TYR A 90 10.14 -5.37 -5.07
N PHE A 91 10.20 -5.69 -3.77
CA PHE A 91 11.45 -6.02 -3.07
C PHE A 91 11.72 -7.51 -2.83
N ILE A 92 10.69 -8.36 -2.73
CA ILE A 92 10.82 -9.74 -2.20
C ILE A 92 10.52 -10.79 -3.25
N SER A 93 9.49 -10.60 -4.07
CA SER A 93 9.01 -11.65 -4.98
C SER A 93 10.08 -12.06 -6.00
N ASP A 94 10.26 -13.35 -6.21
CA ASP A 94 11.33 -13.88 -7.07
C ASP A 94 10.88 -14.02 -8.55
N TYR A 95 9.65 -13.64 -8.92
CA TYR A 95 9.18 -13.75 -10.30
C TYR A 95 9.94 -12.81 -11.23
N HIS A 96 10.60 -13.38 -12.25
CA HIS A 96 11.34 -12.62 -13.26
C HIS A 96 10.46 -11.65 -14.07
N VAL A 97 9.19 -11.99 -14.28
CA VAL A 97 8.23 -11.10 -14.98
C VAL A 97 8.00 -9.76 -14.26
N LEU A 98 8.33 -9.68 -12.97
CA LEU A 98 8.26 -8.44 -12.20
C LEU A 98 9.40 -7.47 -12.53
N ASP A 99 10.40 -7.86 -13.32
CA ASP A 99 11.50 -6.96 -13.70
C ASP A 99 11.00 -5.75 -14.50
N ASP A 100 10.01 -5.95 -15.38
CA ASP A 100 9.38 -4.86 -16.11
C ASP A 100 8.53 -3.96 -15.20
N PHE A 101 7.83 -4.56 -14.23
CA PHE A 101 7.11 -3.84 -13.19
C PHE A 101 8.07 -2.94 -12.38
N ARG A 102 9.21 -3.49 -11.93
CA ARG A 102 10.24 -2.76 -11.18
C ARG A 102 10.88 -1.63 -11.98
N LYS A 103 11.08 -1.81 -13.28
CA LYS A 103 11.62 -0.77 -14.18
C LYS A 103 10.62 0.36 -14.45
N LYS A 104 9.32 0.05 -14.55
CA LYS A 104 8.27 1.03 -14.86
C LYS A 104 7.89 1.89 -13.64
N ILE A 105 8.08 1.35 -12.44
CA ILE A 105 7.78 2.06 -11.20
C ILE A 105 8.85 3.11 -10.91
N LYS A 106 8.38 4.34 -10.61
CA LYS A 106 9.26 5.40 -10.15
C LYS A 106 9.59 5.19 -8.68
N LEU A 107 10.85 5.44 -8.30
CA LEU A 107 11.30 5.40 -6.91
C LEU A 107 10.44 6.25 -5.97
N GLU A 108 9.93 7.37 -6.47
CA GLU A 108 9.02 8.26 -5.76
C GLU A 108 7.71 7.57 -5.34
N GLN A 109 7.17 6.64 -6.13
CA GLN A 109 5.95 5.90 -5.79
C GLN A 109 6.22 4.95 -4.62
N VAL A 110 7.31 4.18 -4.68
CA VAL A 110 7.74 3.31 -3.57
C VAL A 110 7.97 4.12 -2.30
N THR A 111 8.63 5.28 -2.44
CA THR A 111 8.89 6.18 -1.32
C THR A 111 7.59 6.69 -0.72
N LYS A 112 6.61 7.14 -1.52
CA LYS A 112 5.29 7.59 -1.05
C LYS A 112 4.57 6.52 -0.23
N ILE A 113 4.55 5.27 -0.70
CA ILE A 113 3.94 4.15 0.03
C ILE A 113 4.61 3.97 1.40
N ILE A 114 5.94 4.09 1.46
CA ILE A 114 6.68 4.03 2.72
C ILE A 114 6.30 5.21 3.64
N GLN A 115 6.30 6.47 3.17
CA GLN A 115 5.98 7.63 4.02
C GLN A 115 4.52 7.62 4.51
N HIS A 116 3.59 7.01 3.75
CA HIS A 116 2.21 6.84 4.21
C HIS A 116 2.07 5.84 5.38
N ASN A 117 3.07 4.98 5.59
CA ASN A 117 3.03 3.92 6.58
C ASN A 117 3.95 4.16 7.78
N ILE A 118 4.92 5.06 7.67
CA ILE A 118 5.78 5.51 8.77
C ILE A 118 5.84 7.04 8.82
N GLN A 119 5.61 7.59 10.01
CA GLN A 119 5.62 9.04 10.26
C GLN A 119 7.03 9.63 10.22
N ASP A 120 8.05 8.84 10.55
CA ASP A 120 9.44 9.29 10.64
C ASP A 120 10.31 8.42 9.74
N ILE A 121 10.54 8.89 8.51
CA ILE A 121 11.57 8.34 7.64
C ILE A 121 12.88 8.86 8.18
N ASN A 122 13.45 8.10 9.11
CA ASN A 122 14.84 8.24 9.48
C ASN A 122 15.73 8.18 8.20
N LYS A 123 16.97 8.67 8.27
CA LYS A 123 17.92 8.66 7.13
C LYS A 123 18.40 7.25 6.73
N GLN A 124 17.61 6.21 6.99
CA GLN A 124 17.92 4.84 6.59
C GLN A 124 17.67 4.61 5.10
N THR A 125 18.20 3.51 4.60
CA THR A 125 18.03 3.11 3.21
C THR A 125 16.57 2.79 2.91
N LEU A 126 16.17 3.00 1.65
CA LEU A 126 14.82 2.68 1.18
C LEU A 126 14.42 1.23 1.49
N LEU A 127 15.34 0.29 1.28
CA LEU A 127 15.13 -1.14 1.56
C LEU A 127 14.83 -1.39 3.04
N LYS A 128 15.57 -0.73 3.95
CA LYS A 128 15.34 -0.89 5.39
C LYS A 128 13.98 -0.33 5.80
N ASN A 129 13.62 0.84 5.29
CA ASN A 129 12.31 1.43 5.54
C ASN A 129 11.17 0.56 4.98
N ALA A 130 11.34 0.00 3.78
CA ALA A 130 10.38 -0.93 3.18
C ALA A 130 10.21 -2.20 4.04
N LYS A 131 11.32 -2.78 4.52
CA LYS A 131 11.32 -3.93 5.42
C LYS A 131 10.55 -3.64 6.71
N ASP A 132 10.82 -2.48 7.34
CA ASP A 132 10.17 -2.07 8.59
C ASP A 132 8.67 -1.81 8.40
N VAL A 133 8.30 -1.17 7.27
CA VAL A 133 6.89 -0.98 6.88
C VAL A 133 6.21 -2.34 6.70
N MET A 134 6.76 -3.24 5.88
CA MET A 134 6.15 -4.55 5.64
C MET A 134 5.99 -5.36 6.93
N LYS A 135 7.00 -5.36 7.81
CA LYS A 135 6.92 -6.02 9.13
C LYS A 135 5.78 -5.46 9.96
N THR A 136 5.67 -4.13 10.03
CA THR A 136 4.59 -3.44 10.76
C THR A 136 3.22 -3.78 10.19
N LEU A 137 3.08 -3.81 8.85
CA LEU A 137 1.82 -4.15 8.19
C LEU A 137 1.39 -5.60 8.49
N VAL A 138 2.34 -6.54 8.43
CA VAL A 138 2.10 -7.95 8.76
C VAL A 138 1.59 -8.13 10.18
N ASP A 139 2.30 -7.55 11.15
CA ASP A 139 1.96 -7.73 12.56
C ASP A 139 0.66 -6.99 12.91
N LYS A 140 0.48 -5.75 12.43
CA LYS A 140 -0.70 -4.92 12.76
C LYS A 140 -1.98 -5.40 12.11
N TYR A 141 -1.93 -5.81 10.84
CA TYR A 141 -3.12 -6.19 10.07
C TYR A 141 -3.27 -7.71 9.91
N GLN A 142 -2.42 -8.49 10.59
CA GLN A 142 -2.44 -9.95 10.57
C GLN A 142 -2.37 -10.51 9.14
N ILE A 143 -1.50 -9.92 8.32
CA ILE A 143 -1.34 -10.33 6.91
C ILE A 143 -0.68 -11.70 6.87
N LYS A 144 -1.29 -12.62 6.11
CA LYS A 144 -0.77 -13.97 5.87
C LYS A 144 -0.46 -14.15 4.40
N GLY A 145 0.64 -14.83 4.09
CA GLY A 145 1.07 -15.13 2.73
C GLY A 145 0.97 -16.61 2.44
N LYS A 146 0.59 -16.97 1.21
CA LYS A 146 0.57 -18.34 0.70
C LYS A 146 1.14 -18.36 -0.71
N PHE A 147 1.93 -19.38 -0.99
CA PHE A 147 2.34 -19.75 -2.34
C PHE A 147 1.35 -20.78 -2.86
N VAL A 148 0.69 -20.46 -3.97
CA VAL A 148 -0.37 -21.26 -4.56
C VAL A 148 0.13 -21.83 -5.88
N ARG A 149 -0.10 -23.11 -6.12
CA ARG A 149 0.14 -23.75 -7.42
C ARG A 149 -1.15 -24.39 -7.91
N TYR A 150 -1.49 -24.14 -9.16
CA TYR A 150 -2.54 -24.85 -9.87
C TYR A 150 -1.90 -25.97 -10.68
N ASP A 151 -2.01 -27.20 -10.16
CA ASP A 151 -1.50 -28.41 -10.82
C ASP A 151 -2.66 -29.37 -11.09
N GLU A 152 -2.82 -29.80 -12.34
CA GLU A 152 -3.95 -30.67 -12.77
C GLU A 152 -5.33 -30.19 -12.26
N PHE A 153 -5.60 -28.89 -12.34
CA PHE A 153 -6.82 -28.24 -11.83
C PHE A 153 -7.02 -28.30 -10.30
N LYS A 154 -6.02 -28.74 -9.54
CA LYS A 154 -6.01 -28.72 -8.08
C LYS A 154 -5.23 -27.53 -7.56
N ARG A 155 -5.78 -26.89 -6.53
CA ARG A 155 -5.16 -25.77 -5.84
C ARG A 155 -4.35 -26.29 -4.66
N ASN A 156 -3.03 -26.22 -4.78
CA ASN A 156 -2.09 -26.57 -3.72
C ASN A 156 -1.57 -25.30 -3.06
N GLU A 157 -1.53 -25.27 -1.74
CA GLU A 157 -1.10 -24.10 -0.98
C GLU A 157 0.03 -24.45 -0.02
N VAL A 158 1.03 -23.58 0.07
CA VAL A 158 2.09 -23.62 1.08
C VAL A 158 2.18 -22.25 1.74
N ASP A 159 2.24 -22.21 3.07
CA ASP A 159 2.37 -20.93 3.77
C ASP A 159 3.72 -20.28 3.45
N ILE A 160 3.69 -18.96 3.16
CA ILE A 160 4.89 -18.15 3.01
C ILE A 160 5.27 -17.65 4.40
N ASP A 161 6.46 -18.02 4.87
CA ASP A 161 7.07 -17.37 6.02
C ASP A 161 7.57 -15.97 5.63
N ILE A 162 6.65 -14.99 5.72
CA ILE A 162 6.93 -13.59 5.38
C ILE A 162 8.06 -13.04 6.25
N LYS A 163 8.14 -13.42 7.53
CA LYS A 163 9.18 -12.93 8.45
C LYS A 163 10.56 -13.41 8.01
N SER A 164 10.69 -14.70 7.70
CA SER A 164 11.93 -15.27 7.14
C SER A 164 12.33 -14.60 5.81
N ARG A 165 11.37 -14.34 4.91
CA ARG A 165 11.62 -13.60 3.67
C ARG A 165 12.15 -12.18 3.92
N LEU A 166 11.52 -11.44 4.85
CA LEU A 166 11.98 -10.11 5.26
C LEU A 166 13.38 -10.13 5.87
N GLU A 167 13.74 -11.17 6.62
CA GLU A 167 15.10 -11.28 7.19
C GLU A 167 16.18 -11.59 6.14
N LYS A 168 15.81 -12.24 5.03
CA LYS A 168 16.71 -12.49 3.90
C LYS A 168 16.99 -11.26 3.05
N LEU A 169 16.16 -10.20 3.15
CA LEU A 169 16.48 -8.89 2.61
C LEU A 169 17.64 -8.28 3.41
N LYS A 170 18.87 -8.65 3.06
CA LYS A 170 20.10 -8.04 3.61
C LYS A 170 20.58 -6.93 2.68
N GLN A 171 21.14 -5.90 3.31
CA GLN A 171 21.65 -4.67 2.70
C GLN A 171 22.78 -4.93 1.70
#